data_AF-A0A250JGV5-F1
#
_entry.id   AF-A0A250JGV5-F1
#
_cell.length_a   1.000
_cell.length_b   1.000
_cell.length_c   1.000
_cell.angle_alpha   90.00
_cell.angle_beta   90.00
_cell.angle_gamma   90.00
#
_symmetry.space_group_name_H-M   'P 1'
#
loop_
_entity.id
_entity.type
_entity.pdbx_description
1 polymer ?
#
loop_
_entity_poly.entity_id
_entity_poly.type
_entity_poly.pdbx_seq_one_letter_code
_entity_poly.pdbx_strand_id
1 'polypeptide(L)'
;MVRAWEEEGGTQSAFMRKHGLPRERLRFWTRRREGKEGARTAMSFVPVEAAPAERSEAGREQGEAVQVEVGGVRVRVEAGASQALVERVLRAVKEVQGC
;
A
#
# COMPACT_ATOMS: atom_id res chain seq x y z
N MET A 1 20.52 11.23 0.25
CA MET A 1 21.15 12.13 1.24
C MET A 1 21.49 11.41 2.53
N VAL A 2 20.52 11.03 3.38
CA VAL A 2 20.83 10.37 4.68
C VAL A 2 21.55 9.03 4.47
N ARG A 3 21.15 8.20 3.49
CA ARG A 3 21.87 6.95 3.15
C ARG A 3 23.31 7.17 2.66
N ALA A 4 23.51 8.19 1.82
CA ALA A 4 24.85 8.54 1.33
C ALA A 4 25.76 9.03 2.48
N TRP A 5 25.21 9.72 3.48
CA TRP A 5 25.97 10.06 4.70
C TRP A 5 26.28 8.82 5.54
N GLU A 6 25.34 7.89 5.68
CA GLU A 6 25.54 6.64 6.43
C GLU A 6 26.61 5.74 5.78
N GLU A 7 26.67 5.69 4.45
CA GLU A 7 27.69 4.94 3.70
C GLU A 7 29.08 5.58 3.79
N GLU A 8 29.16 6.92 3.79
CA GLU A 8 30.43 7.65 3.89
C GLU A 8 30.96 7.72 5.34
N GLY A 9 30.04 7.63 6.32
CA GLY A 9 30.35 7.64 7.74
C GLY A 9 30.78 9.00 8.29
N GLY A 10 31.12 9.02 9.58
CA GLY A 10 31.57 10.22 10.28
C GLY A 10 30.45 11.20 10.65
N THR A 11 30.83 12.41 11.06
CA THR A 11 29.86 13.37 11.61
C THR A 11 29.03 14.03 10.51
N GLN A 12 27.73 14.23 10.77
CA GLN A 12 26.81 14.95 9.87
C GLN A 12 27.37 16.30 9.41
N SER A 13 28.03 17.04 10.31
CA SER A 13 28.58 18.36 10.01
C SER A 13 29.71 18.32 8.98
N ALA A 14 30.55 17.27 9.03
CA ALA A 14 31.64 17.08 8.08
C ALA A 14 31.12 16.73 6.68
N PHE A 15 30.17 15.80 6.61
CA PHE A 15 29.50 15.43 5.36
C PHE A 15 28.84 16.65 4.69
N MET A 16 28.10 17.45 5.46
CA MET A 16 27.39 18.61 4.92
C MET A 16 28.33 19.70 4.40
N ARG A 17 29.46 19.93 5.08
CA ARG A 17 30.50 20.86 4.64
C ARG A 17 31.16 20.37 3.34
N LYS A 18 31.47 19.08 3.25
CA LYS A 18 32.08 18.46 2.07
C LYS A 18 31.19 18.57 0.83
N HIS A 19 29.88 18.42 1.00
CA HIS A 19 28.91 18.39 -0.09
C HIS A 19 28.16 19.72 -0.32
N GLY A 20 28.55 20.80 0.38
CA GLY A 20 27.93 22.12 0.22
C GLY A 20 26.45 22.19 0.60
N LEU A 21 25.99 21.32 1.51
CA LEU A 21 24.58 21.18 1.85
C LEU A 21 24.20 21.97 3.13
N PRO A 22 23.01 22.59 3.20
CA PRO A 22 22.54 23.29 4.40
C PRO A 22 22.21 22.33 5.54
N ARG A 23 22.81 22.52 6.73
CA ARG A 23 22.68 21.61 7.91
C ARG A 23 21.24 21.23 8.26
N GLU A 24 20.32 22.17 8.12
CA GLU A 24 18.88 21.98 8.41
C GLU A 24 18.25 20.87 7.57
N ARG A 25 18.72 20.71 6.32
CA ARG A 25 18.18 19.74 5.38
C ARG A 25 18.45 18.31 5.84
N LEU A 26 19.66 18.00 6.32
CA LEU A 26 19.97 16.65 6.80
C LEU A 26 19.24 16.37 8.12
N ARG A 27 19.24 17.32 9.06
CA ARG A 27 18.54 17.21 10.35
C ARG A 27 17.03 16.94 10.17
N PHE A 28 16.41 17.63 9.21
CA PHE A 28 15.01 17.42 8.84
C PHE A 28 14.75 15.97 8.40
N TRP A 29 15.59 15.43 7.52
CA TRP A 29 15.42 14.08 7.00
C TRP A 29 15.78 12.99 8.03
N THR A 30 16.75 13.22 8.91
CA THR A 30 17.07 12.29 10.01
C THR A 30 15.89 12.16 10.97
N ARG A 31 15.36 13.30 11.48
CA ARG A 31 14.20 13.30 12.39
C ARG A 31 12.96 12.69 11.76
N ARG A 32 12.72 12.96 10.47
CA ARG A 32 11.59 12.39 9.73
C ARG A 32 11.69 10.87 9.55
N ARG A 33 12.91 10.32 9.53
CA ARG A 33 13.13 8.88 9.44
C ARG A 33 12.90 8.21 10.80
N GLU A 34 13.44 8.78 11.87
CA GLU A 34 13.23 8.32 13.26
C GLU A 34 11.73 8.31 13.64
N GLY A 35 10.99 9.37 13.31
CA GLY A 35 9.55 9.45 13.58
C GLY A 35 8.68 8.48 12.77
N LYS A 36 9.20 7.93 11.66
CA LYS A 36 8.52 6.89 10.88
C LYS A 36 8.85 5.48 11.36
N GLU A 37 9.96 5.28 12.06
CA GLU A 37 10.39 3.97 12.54
C GLU A 37 9.46 3.44 13.64
N GLY A 38 8.95 4.31 14.51
CA GLY A 38 7.93 3.98 15.52
C GLY A 38 6.49 3.88 15.00
N ALA A 39 6.22 4.31 13.77
CA ALA A 39 4.90 4.28 13.12
C ALA A 39 4.83 3.27 11.96
N ARG A 40 5.80 2.36 11.86
CA ARG A 40 5.70 1.20 10.97
C ARG A 40 4.74 0.18 11.59
N THR A 41 3.44 0.42 11.49
CA THR A 41 2.53 -0.71 11.28
C THR A 41 3.05 -1.42 10.04
N ALA A 42 3.49 -2.67 10.19
CA ALA A 42 4.08 -3.44 9.11
C ALA A 42 3.07 -3.56 7.97
N MET A 43 3.14 -2.70 6.97
CA MET A 43 2.36 -2.87 5.75
C MET A 43 2.98 -4.04 4.99
N SER A 44 2.24 -5.15 4.93
CA SER A 44 2.60 -6.30 4.11
C SER A 44 2.37 -5.95 2.64
N PHE A 45 3.41 -6.04 1.83
CA PHE A 45 3.25 -6.04 0.38
C PHE A 45 2.70 -7.41 -0.03
N VAL A 46 1.50 -7.43 -0.60
CA VAL A 46 0.92 -8.62 -1.23
C VAL A 46 1.31 -8.57 -2.71
N PRO A 47 2.22 -9.44 -3.20
CA PRO A 47 2.51 -9.49 -4.62
C PRO A 47 1.28 -9.96 -5.38
N VAL A 48 0.83 -9.17 -6.36
CA VAL A 48 -0.25 -9.53 -7.27
C VAL A 48 0.39 -9.72 -8.64
N GLU A 49 0.41 -10.96 -9.13
CA GLU A 49 0.73 -11.25 -10.52
C GLU A 49 -0.47 -10.82 -11.37
N ALA A 50 -0.33 -9.70 -12.08
CA ALA A 50 -1.26 -9.33 -13.12
C ALA A 50 -0.93 -10.17 -14.36
N ALA A 51 -1.76 -11.18 -14.65
CA ALA A 51 -1.73 -11.84 -15.95
C ALA A 51 -1.92 -10.76 -17.04
N PRO A 52 -1.15 -10.81 -18.15
CA PRO A 52 -1.34 -9.86 -19.23
C PRO A 52 -2.78 -9.98 -19.72
N ALA A 53 -3.51 -8.86 -19.70
CA ALA A 53 -4.84 -8.80 -20.24
C ALA A 53 -4.75 -9.17 -21.72
N GLU A 54 -5.25 -10.35 -22.09
CA GLU A 54 -5.56 -10.60 -23.48
C GLU A 54 -6.48 -9.47 -23.94
N ARG A 55 -6.08 -8.79 -25.00
CA ARG A 55 -6.80 -7.66 -25.56
C ARG A 55 -8.11 -8.20 -26.16
N SER A 56 -9.11 -8.42 -25.32
CA SER A 56 -10.45 -8.76 -25.77
C SER A 56 -11.05 -7.51 -26.42
N GLU A 57 -11.30 -7.59 -27.73
CA GLU A 57 -11.99 -6.58 -28.54
C GLU A 57 -13.49 -6.43 -28.19
N ALA A 58 -13.83 -6.46 -26.91
CA ALA A 58 -15.20 -6.25 -26.43
C ALA A 58 -15.26 -4.97 -25.60
N GLY A 59 -15.14 -3.84 -26.29
CA GLY A 59 -15.58 -2.57 -25.76
C GLY A 59 -17.11 -2.57 -25.63
N ARG A 60 -17.61 -2.88 -24.43
CA ARG A 60 -18.82 -2.32 -23.80
C ARG A 60 -18.98 -2.93 -22.41
N GLU A 61 -18.88 -2.05 -21.41
CA GLU A 61 -19.29 -2.26 -20.02
C GLU A 61 -18.45 -3.25 -19.20
N GLN A 62 -17.16 -2.93 -19.01
CA GLN A 62 -16.48 -3.34 -17.78
C GLN A 62 -17.04 -2.48 -16.63
N GLY A 63 -18.21 -2.87 -16.12
CA GLY A 63 -18.70 -2.30 -14.88
C GLY A 63 -17.69 -2.59 -13.77
N GLU A 64 -17.37 -1.55 -13.02
CA GLU A 64 -16.41 -1.51 -11.93
C GLU A 64 -16.69 -2.65 -10.93
N ALA A 65 -15.93 -3.75 -11.04
CA ALA A 65 -16.13 -4.89 -10.14
C ALA A 65 -15.66 -4.51 -8.73
N VAL A 66 -16.57 -4.54 -7.76
CA VAL A 66 -16.26 -4.22 -6.37
C VAL A 66 -15.66 -5.45 -5.71
N GLN A 67 -14.44 -5.31 -5.21
CA GLN A 67 -13.75 -6.36 -4.47
C GLN A 67 -13.69 -6.01 -2.99
N VAL A 68 -14.14 -6.93 -2.13
CA VAL A 68 -14.16 -6.76 -0.68
C VAL A 68 -13.46 -7.96 -0.03
N GLU A 69 -12.56 -7.68 0.91
CA GLU A 69 -11.91 -8.70 1.74
C GLU A 69 -12.41 -8.57 3.18
N VAL A 70 -12.93 -9.66 3.72
CA VAL A 70 -13.54 -9.69 5.06
C VAL A 70 -13.00 -10.92 5.80
N GLY A 71 -12.06 -10.69 6.74
CA GLY A 71 -11.40 -11.73 7.55
C GLY A 71 -10.85 -12.91 6.75
N GLY A 72 -10.14 -12.62 5.66
CA GLY A 72 -9.52 -13.64 4.80
C GLY A 72 -10.43 -14.22 3.72
N VAL A 73 -11.72 -13.87 3.69
CA VAL A 73 -12.62 -14.23 2.59
C VAL A 73 -12.62 -13.11 1.55
N ARG A 74 -12.30 -13.47 0.30
CA ARG A 74 -12.29 -12.54 -0.83
C ARG A 74 -13.58 -12.66 -1.63
N VAL A 75 -14.37 -11.59 -1.65
CA VAL A 75 -15.62 -11.49 -2.41
C VAL A 75 -15.39 -10.55 -3.59
N ARG A 76 -15.72 -11.02 -4.81
CA ARG A 76 -15.70 -10.22 -6.03
C ARG A 76 -17.12 -10.09 -6.55
N VAL A 77 -17.61 -8.87 -6.67
CA VAL A 77 -18.94 -8.55 -7.18
C VAL A 77 -18.77 -8.03 -8.60
N GLU A 78 -19.17 -8.83 -9.58
CA GLU A 78 -19.15 -8.42 -10.99
C GLU A 78 -20.30 -7.46 -11.30
N ALA A 79 -20.12 -6.69 -12.38
CA ALA A 79 -21.18 -5.90 -12.97
C ALA A 79 -22.38 -6.78 -13.32
N GLY A 80 -23.58 -6.39 -12.88
CA GLY A 80 -24.81 -7.17 -13.08
C GLY A 80 -25.15 -8.16 -11.97
N ALA A 81 -24.35 -8.23 -10.90
CA ALA A 81 -24.75 -8.95 -9.69
C ALA A 81 -26.03 -8.34 -9.09
N SER A 82 -27.02 -9.18 -8.80
CA SER A 82 -28.26 -8.71 -8.19
C SER A 82 -28.03 -8.28 -6.74
N GLN A 83 -28.67 -7.19 -6.33
CA GLN A 83 -28.60 -6.70 -4.95
C GLN A 83 -28.95 -7.80 -3.93
N ALA A 84 -29.96 -8.62 -4.22
CA ALA A 84 -30.38 -9.73 -3.35
C ALA A 84 -29.29 -10.79 -3.16
N LEU A 85 -28.46 -11.03 -4.18
CA LEU A 85 -27.32 -11.94 -4.09
C LEU A 85 -26.22 -11.33 -3.20
N VAL A 86 -25.91 -10.05 -3.40
CA VAL A 86 -24.90 -9.33 -2.60
C VAL A 86 -25.31 -9.27 -1.12
N GLU A 87 -26.57 -8.95 -0.82
CA GLU A 87 -27.09 -8.93 0.55
C GLU A 87 -27.01 -10.30 1.23
N ARG A 88 -27.30 -11.39 0.50
CA ARG A 88 -27.19 -12.75 1.03
C ARG A 88 -25.75 -13.11 1.39
N VAL A 89 -24.80 -12.75 0.53
CA VAL A 89 -23.37 -12.98 0.76
C VAL A 89 -22.87 -12.18 1.96
N LEU A 90 -23.20 -10.89 2.04
CA LEU A 90 -22.81 -10.04 3.17
C LEU A 90 -23.41 -10.52 4.50
N ARG A 91 -24.64 -11.01 4.50
CA ARG A 91 -25.27 -11.60 5.69
C ARG A 91 -24.54 -12.86 6.15
N ALA A 92 -24.26 -13.78 5.24
CA ALA A 92 -23.53 -15.01 5.56
C ALA A 92 -22.12 -14.71 6.11
N VAL A 93 -21.41 -13.73 5.53
CA VAL A 93 -20.10 -13.29 6.03
C VAL A 93 -20.21 -12.70 7.44
N LYS A 94 -21.22 -11.87 7.71
CA LYS A 94 -21.45 -11.29 9.04
C LYS A 94 -21.74 -12.37 10.10
N GLU A 95 -22.47 -13.42 9.76
CA GLU A 95 -22.78 -14.53 10.66
C GLU A 95 -21.53 -15.36 11.00
N VAL A 96 -20.63 -15.58 10.05
CA VAL A 96 -19.39 -16.33 10.26
C VAL A 96 -18.36 -15.54 11.07
N GLN A 97 -18.34 -14.20 10.95
CA GLN A 97 -17.43 -13.33 11.70
C GLN A 97 -17.95 -12.88 13.07
N GLY A 98 -19.22 -13.15 13.37
CA GLY A 98 -19.84 -12.82 14.66
C GLY A 98 -19.62 -13.86 15.77
N CYS A 99 -18.79 -14.87 15.53
CA CYS A 99 -18.32 -15.88 16.50
C CYS A 99 -16.86 -15.61 16.85
#